data_AF-A0A7C9EW31-F1
#
_entry.id   AF-A0A7C9EW31-F1
#
_cell.length_a   1.000
_cell.length_b   1.000
_cell.length_c   1.000
_cell.angle_alpha   90.00
_cell.angle_beta   90.00
_cell.angle_gamma   90.00
#
_symmetry.space_group_name_H-M   'P 1'
#
loop_
_entity.id
_entity.type
_entity.pdbx_description
1 polymer ?
#
loop_
_entity_poly.entity_id
_entity_poly.type
_entity_poly.pdbx_seq_one_letter_code
_entity_poly.pdbx_strand_id
1 'polypeptide(L)'
;MTLQSKTNSETYYDILHVKENASYEEIRQSYRSALLQSHPDKLLNSIDTPNSGKDAEDRFVKVQQAWETLSDSRSRALYDSELQSLRSDELFTEDVILEDMTAEDTEEGLEFYYQCRCGDS
;
A
#
# COMPACT_ATOMS: atom_id res chain seq x y z
N MET A 1 0.10 23.56 -5.43
CA MET A 1 0.16 22.89 -4.11
C MET A 1 -0.17 21.42 -4.31
N THR A 2 0.71 20.48 -3.96
CA THR A 2 0.37 19.05 -3.97
C THR A 2 0.05 18.59 -2.54
N LEU A 3 -1.16 18.07 -2.36
CA LEU A 3 -1.68 17.54 -1.10
C LEU A 3 -0.98 16.21 -0.83
N GLN A 4 -0.17 16.13 0.22
CA GLN A 4 0.44 14.88 0.67
C GLN A 4 -0.55 14.22 1.65
N SER A 5 -1.40 13.34 1.13
CA SER A 5 -2.31 12.51 1.93
C SER A 5 -1.47 11.54 2.77
N LYS A 6 -1.40 11.78 4.07
CA LYS A 6 -0.59 11.00 5.00
C LYS A 6 -1.40 9.81 5.50
N THR A 7 -1.20 8.64 4.91
CA THR A 7 -1.68 7.36 5.49
C THR A 7 -0.74 6.96 6.62
N ASN A 8 -1.28 6.62 7.80
CA ASN A 8 -0.56 6.39 9.06
C ASN A 8 0.27 5.07 9.09
N SER A 9 0.52 4.49 7.92
CA SER A 9 1.29 3.26 7.72
C SER A 9 2.42 3.57 6.74
N GLU A 10 3.66 3.37 7.15
CA GLU A 10 4.85 3.58 6.31
C GLU A 10 4.74 2.67 5.06
N THR A 11 4.59 3.28 3.88
CA THR A 11 4.53 2.54 2.60
C THR A 11 5.94 2.39 2.02
N TYR A 12 6.12 1.49 1.05
CA TYR A 12 7.39 1.37 0.33
C TYR A 12 7.79 2.67 -0.40
N TYR A 13 6.81 3.48 -0.81
CA TYR A 13 7.04 4.80 -1.37
C TYR A 13 7.57 5.78 -0.32
N ASP A 14 7.03 5.73 0.91
CA ASP A 14 7.49 6.55 2.03
C ASP A 14 8.92 6.17 2.45
N ILE A 15 9.24 4.87 2.50
CA ILE A 15 10.59 4.37 2.81
C ILE A 15 11.63 4.87 1.79
N LEU A 16 11.27 4.92 0.50
CA LEU A 16 12.13 5.45 -0.56
C LEU A 16 11.99 6.98 -0.72
N HIS A 17 11.22 7.67 0.12
CA HIS A 17 10.91 9.11 0.02
C HIS A 17 10.50 9.56 -1.40
N VAL A 18 9.75 8.71 -2.10
CA VAL A 18 9.21 9.00 -3.43
C VAL A 18 7.69 9.07 -3.36
N LYS A 19 7.07 9.66 -4.39
CA LYS A 19 5.61 9.67 -4.49
C LYS A 19 5.10 8.34 -5.06
N GLU A 20 3.86 7.98 -4.75
CA GLU A 20 3.18 6.80 -5.33
C GLU A 20 3.11 6.89 -6.87
N ASN A 21 3.11 8.11 -7.43
CA ASN A 21 3.13 8.36 -8.87
C ASN A 21 4.54 8.50 -9.48
N ALA A 22 5.60 8.20 -8.73
CA ALA A 22 6.98 8.34 -9.20
C ALA A 22 7.29 7.37 -10.36
N SER A 23 8.10 7.87 -11.30
CA SER A 23 8.66 7.08 -12.40
C SER A 23 9.71 6.10 -11.90
N TYR A 24 9.95 5.03 -12.66
CA TYR A 24 11.02 4.05 -12.37
C TYR A 24 12.39 4.73 -12.20
N GLU A 25 12.68 5.76 -13.00
CA GLU A 25 13.94 6.51 -12.90
C GLU A 25 14.09 7.26 -11.58
N GLU A 26 13.00 7.86 -11.08
CA GLU A 26 12.97 8.56 -9.79
C GLU A 26 13.15 7.58 -8.64
N ILE A 27 12.45 6.43 -8.68
CA ILE A 27 12.60 5.35 -7.70
C ILE A 27 14.05 4.86 -7.66
N ARG A 28 14.67 4.67 -8.84
CA ARG A 28 16.07 4.22 -8.96
C ARG A 28 17.07 5.24 -8.42
N GLN A 29 16.84 6.52 -8.69
CA GLN A 29 17.70 7.58 -8.19
C GLN A 29 17.57 7.72 -6.66
N SER A 30 16.34 7.60 -6.13
CA SER A 30 16.10 7.66 -4.70
C SER A 30 16.71 6.47 -3.97
N TYR A 31 16.55 5.25 -4.49
CA TYR A 31 17.19 4.05 -3.94
C TYR A 31 18.71 4.19 -3.80
N ARG A 32 19.38 4.68 -4.86
CA ARG A 32 20.83 4.96 -4.82
C ARG A 32 21.19 5.97 -3.72
N SER A 33 20.37 7.01 -3.57
CA SER A 33 20.57 8.04 -2.55
C SER A 33 20.34 7.49 -1.15
N ALA A 34 19.31 6.66 -0.95
CA ALA A 34 19.00 6.03 0.32
C ALA A 34 20.10 5.06 0.77
N LEU A 35 20.64 4.25 -0.14
CA LEU A 35 21.80 3.39 0.15
C LEU A 35 23.01 4.18 0.65
N LEU A 36 23.31 5.32 0.00
CA LEU A 36 24.41 6.20 0.38
C LEU A 36 24.22 6.83 1.76
N GLN A 37 22.99 7.13 2.17
CA GLN A 37 22.70 7.68 3.50
C GLN A 37 22.68 6.60 4.59
N SER A 38 22.29 5.38 4.25
CA SER A 38 22.27 4.23 5.18
C SER A 38 23.64 3.56 5.35
N HIS A 39 24.69 4.03 4.68
CA HIS A 39 26.03 3.49 4.85
C HIS A 39 26.57 3.75 6.28
N PRO A 40 27.08 2.72 6.98
CA PRO A 40 27.59 2.83 8.36
C PRO A 40 28.79 3.76 8.51
N ASP A 41 29.48 4.09 7.40
CA ASP A 41 30.62 5.01 7.36
C ASP A 41 30.24 6.43 7.80
N LYS A 42 29.02 6.90 7.45
CA LYS A 42 28.49 8.18 7.96
C LYS A 42 28.09 8.12 9.43
N LEU A 43 27.67 6.94 9.90
CA LEU A 43 27.22 6.74 11.28
C LEU A 43 28.39 6.65 12.26
N LEU A 44 29.58 6.29 11.77
CA LEU A 44 30.81 6.27 12.58
C LEU A 44 31.24 7.67 13.05
N ASN A 45 30.82 8.74 12.36
CA ASN A 45 31.08 10.13 12.75
C ASN A 45 30.07 10.69 13.77
N SER A 46 29.05 9.93 14.13
CA SER A 46 28.05 10.27 15.16
C SER A 46 28.19 9.33 16.34
N ILE A 47 29.27 9.52 17.11
CA ILE A 47 29.72 8.67 18.23
C ILE A 47 28.83 8.74 19.48
N ASP A 48 27.78 9.57 19.49
CA ASP A 48 26.95 9.87 20.66
C ASP A 48 25.63 9.06 20.75
N THR A 49 25.39 8.07 19.90
CA THR A 49 24.12 7.29 19.94
C THR A 49 24.34 5.77 19.84
N PRO A 50 24.32 5.03 20.97
CA PRO A 50 24.61 3.59 20.99
C PRO A 50 23.55 2.69 20.32
N ASN A 51 22.44 3.25 19.83
CA ASN A 51 21.37 2.49 19.17
C ASN A 51 21.37 2.64 17.63
N SER A 52 22.07 3.63 17.08
CA SER A 52 21.96 4.00 15.65
C SER A 52 22.41 2.92 14.67
N GLY A 53 23.23 1.96 15.10
CA GLY A 53 23.65 0.85 14.24
C GLY A 53 22.50 -0.10 13.87
N LYS A 54 21.60 -0.39 14.82
CA LYS A 54 20.45 -1.27 14.59
C LYS A 54 19.36 -0.59 13.77
N ASP A 55 19.12 0.69 14.04
CA ASP A 55 18.16 1.49 13.28
C ASP A 55 18.59 1.67 11.82
N ALA A 56 19.90 1.74 11.56
CA ALA A 56 20.43 1.84 10.20
C ALA A 56 20.32 0.54 9.41
N GLU A 57 20.57 -0.60 10.06
CA GLU A 57 20.43 -1.91 9.44
C GLU A 57 18.95 -2.21 9.11
N ASP A 58 18.04 -1.93 10.05
CA ASP A 58 16.59 -2.07 9.82
C ASP A 58 16.10 -1.19 8.65
N ARG A 59 16.57 0.06 8.58
CA ARG A 59 16.27 0.95 7.46
C ARG A 59 16.82 0.44 6.14
N PHE A 60 18.03 -0.12 6.13
CA PHE A 60 18.62 -0.67 4.92
C PHE A 60 17.79 -1.83 4.37
N VAL A 61 17.38 -2.76 5.25
CA VAL A 61 16.52 -3.89 4.88
C VAL A 61 15.20 -3.39 4.29
N LYS A 62 14.54 -2.43 4.95
CA LYS A 62 13.29 -1.83 4.45
C LYS A 62 13.46 -1.16 3.09
N VAL A 63 14.55 -0.41 2.89
CA VAL A 63 14.88 0.25 1.60
C VAL A 63 15.10 -0.79 0.50
N GLN A 64 15.77 -1.89 0.80
CA GLN A 64 16.00 -2.98 -0.14
C GLN A 64 14.69 -3.67 -0.52
N GLN A 65 13.85 -4.02 0.46
CA GLN A 65 12.53 -4.62 0.22
C GLN A 65 11.64 -3.70 -0.63
N ALA A 66 11.60 -2.41 -0.29
CA ALA A 66 10.85 -1.41 -1.06
C ALA A 66 11.32 -1.34 -2.52
N TRP A 67 12.64 -1.37 -2.74
CA TRP A 67 13.20 -1.40 -4.09
C TRP A 67 12.84 -2.68 -4.86
N GLU A 68 12.93 -3.85 -4.24
CA GLU A 68 12.59 -5.12 -4.89
C GLU A 68 11.14 -5.13 -5.38
N THR A 69 10.21 -4.62 -4.57
CA THR A 69 8.80 -4.51 -4.94
C THR A 69 8.54 -3.43 -5.99
N LEU A 70 9.14 -2.23 -5.84
CA LEU A 70 8.84 -1.07 -6.70
C LEU A 70 9.65 -1.01 -8.00
N SER A 71 10.75 -1.77 -8.11
CA SER A 71 11.59 -1.79 -9.30
C SER A 71 10.98 -2.58 -10.46
N ASP A 72 10.20 -3.62 -10.17
CA ASP A 72 9.52 -4.41 -11.18
C ASP A 72 8.06 -3.95 -11.34
N SER A 73 7.62 -3.73 -12.57
CA SER A 73 6.28 -3.20 -12.85
C SER A 73 5.16 -4.14 -12.42
N ARG A 74 5.39 -5.46 -12.50
CA ARG A 74 4.41 -6.47 -12.07
C ARG A 74 4.31 -6.53 -10.55
N SER A 75 5.45 -6.54 -9.87
CA SER A 75 5.53 -6.56 -8.41
C SER A 75 4.94 -5.28 -7.81
N ARG A 76 5.19 -4.12 -8.44
CA ARG A 76 4.56 -2.85 -8.10
C ARG A 76 3.05 -2.91 -8.24
N ALA A 77 2.54 -3.40 -9.37
CA ALA A 77 1.09 -3.50 -9.59
C ALA A 77 0.39 -4.40 -8.54
N LEU A 78 1.02 -5.49 -8.12
CA LEU A 78 0.51 -6.35 -7.04
C LEU A 78 0.48 -5.60 -5.71
N TYR A 79 1.55 -4.88 -5.38
CA TYR A 79 1.63 -4.07 -4.17
C TYR A 79 0.59 -2.93 -4.17
N ASP A 80 0.46 -2.19 -5.27
CA ASP A 80 -0.55 -1.14 -5.42
C ASP A 80 -1.98 -1.70 -5.26
N SER A 81 -2.25 -2.89 -5.81
CA SER A 81 -3.54 -3.57 -5.64
C SER A 81 -3.81 -3.99 -4.20
N GLU A 82 -2.81 -4.53 -3.50
CA GLU A 82 -2.93 -4.90 -2.08
C GLU A 82 -3.13 -3.66 -1.21
N LEU A 83 -2.35 -2.61 -1.46
CA LEU A 83 -2.45 -1.33 -0.77
C LEU A 83 -3.83 -0.68 -0.99
N GLN A 84 -4.36 -0.76 -2.21
CA GLN A 84 -5.72 -0.31 -2.51
C GLN A 84 -6.76 -1.16 -1.79
N SER A 85 -6.60 -2.50 -1.76
CA SER A 85 -7.49 -3.40 -1.03
C SER A 85 -7.53 -3.09 0.47
N LEU A 86 -6.36 -2.86 1.08
CA LEU A 86 -6.24 -2.49 2.49
C LEU A 86 -6.87 -1.12 2.78
N ARG A 87 -6.77 -0.19 1.84
CA ARG A 87 -7.42 1.13 1.93
C ARG A 87 -8.93 1.05 1.72
N SER A 88 -9.43 0.13 0.89
CA SER A 88 -10.86 -0.08 0.67
C SER A 88 -11.53 -0.85 1.81
N ASP A 89 -10.78 -1.63 2.60
CA ASP A 89 -11.32 -2.36 3.75
C ASP A 89 -11.90 -1.42 4.83
N GLU A 90 -11.41 -0.17 4.91
CA GLU A 90 -11.99 0.84 5.83
C GLU A 90 -13.34 1.40 5.36
N LEU A 91 -13.79 1.18 4.11
CA LEU A 91 -15.04 1.75 3.60
C LEU A 91 -15.73 0.85 2.55
N PHE A 92 -16.86 0.25 2.94
CA PHE A 92 -17.87 -0.47 2.13
C PHE A 92 -17.64 -1.96 1.83
N THR A 93 -17.77 -2.82 2.85
CA THR A 93 -18.86 -3.79 2.79
C THR A 93 -20.04 -3.16 3.54
N GLU A 94 -20.97 -2.53 2.83
CA GLU A 94 -22.33 -2.52 3.36
C GLU A 94 -22.71 -4.00 3.45
N ASP A 95 -22.81 -4.51 4.68
CA ASP A 95 -23.35 -5.85 4.92
C ASP A 95 -24.69 -5.95 4.18
N VAL A 96 -24.73 -6.72 3.10
CA VAL A 96 -25.98 -7.07 2.43
C VAL A 96 -26.67 -8.05 3.38
N ILE A 97 -27.63 -7.53 4.14
CA ILE A 97 -28.41 -8.32 5.10
C ILE A 97 -29.13 -9.42 4.32
N LEU A 98 -28.88 -10.69 4.66
CA LEU A 98 -29.47 -11.85 3.98
C LEU A 98 -31.00 -11.83 4.01
N GLU A 99 -31.60 -11.18 5.02
CA GLU A 99 -33.05 -10.98 5.14
C GLU A 99 -33.66 -9.98 4.13
N ASP A 100 -32.85 -9.16 3.44
CA ASP A 100 -33.34 -8.21 2.42
C ASP A 100 -33.28 -8.78 0.98
N MET A 101 -32.74 -9.99 0.83
CA MET A 101 -32.78 -10.73 -0.45
C MET A 101 -34.11 -11.47 -0.59
N THR A 102 -34.80 -11.25 -1.70
CA THR A 102 -36.06 -11.96 -1.98
C THR A 102 -35.71 -13.32 -2.59
N ALA A 103 -36.24 -14.40 -2.03
CA ALA A 103 -36.06 -15.76 -2.52
C ALA A 103 -37.31 -16.24 -3.24
N GLU A 104 -37.18 -16.66 -4.49
CA GLU A 104 -38.25 -17.32 -5.23
C GLU A 104 -37.94 -18.82 -5.36
N ASP A 105 -38.90 -19.66 -4.97
CA ASP A 105 -38.83 -21.12 -5.13
C ASP A 105 -39.32 -21.46 -6.53
N THR A 106 -38.38 -21.70 -7.44
CA THR A 106 -38.68 -22.16 -8.80
C THR A 106 -38.48 -23.68 -8.88
N GLU A 107 -39.08 -24.33 -9.88
CA GLU A 107 -39.01 -25.80 -10.05
C GLU A 107 -37.58 -26.35 -10.26
N GLU A 108 -36.59 -25.46 -10.49
CA GLU A 108 -35.17 -25.79 -10.66
C GLU A 108 -34.26 -25.26 -9.53
N GLY A 109 -34.82 -24.62 -8.49
CA GLY A 109 -34.09 -24.19 -7.29
C GLY A 109 -34.52 -22.84 -6.72
N LEU A 110 -33.93 -22.50 -5.57
CA LEU A 110 -34.13 -21.22 -4.88
C LEU A 110 -33.27 -20.13 -5.55
N GLU A 111 -33.92 -19.18 -6.21
CA GLU A 111 -33.27 -18.04 -6.84
C GLU A 111 -33.42 -16.80 -5.93
N PHE A 112 -32.31 -16.21 -5.52
CA PHE A 112 -32.31 -15.00 -4.69
C PHE A 112 -32.04 -13.78 -5.56
N TYR A 113 -32.94 -12.80 -5.53
CA TYR A 113 -32.79 -11.54 -6.26
C TYR A 113 -32.94 -10.33 -5.34
N TYR A 114 -32.17 -9.28 -5.64
CA TYR A 114 -32.26 -8.00 -4.96
C TYR A 114 -33.17 -7.06 -5.76
N GLN A 115 -34.32 -6.70 -5.19
CA GLN A 115 -35.28 -5.82 -5.86
C GLN A 115 -34.78 -4.37 -5.76
N CYS A 116 -34.04 -3.92 -6.78
CA CYS A 116 -33.62 -2.52 -6.88
C CYS A 116 -34.85 -1.59 -6.90
N ARG A 117 -35.02 -0.79 -5.84
CA ARG A 117 -36.05 0.25 -5.72
C ARG A 117 -35.65 1.54 -6.44
N CYS A 118 -35.13 1.44 -7.66
CA CYS A 118 -35.09 2.57 -8.58
C CYS A 118 -36.46 2.67 -9.26
N GLY A 119 -37.41 3.25 -8.54
CA GLY A 119 -38.78 3.47 -9.01
C GLY A 119 -38.88 4.45 -10.17
N ASP A 120 -39.78 4.14 -11.09
CA ASP A 120 -40.85 5.03 -11.58
C ASP A 120 -40.44 6.49 -11.90
N SER A 121 -40.07 6.75 -13.15
CA SER A 121 -40.57 7.88 -13.97
C SER A 121 -40.25 7.70 -15.46
#